data_AF-A0A944T3X4-F1
#
_entry.id   AF-A0A944T3X4-F1
#
_cell.length_a   1.000
_cell.length_b   1.000
_cell.length_c   1.000
_cell.angle_alpha   90.00
_cell.angle_beta   90.00
_cell.angle_gamma   90.00
#
_symmetry.space_group_name_H-M   'P 1'
#
loop_
_entity.id
_entity.type
_entity.pdbx_description
1 polymer ?
#
loop_
_entity_poly.entity_id
_entity_poly.type
_entity_poly.pdbx_seq_one_letter_code
_entity_poly.pdbx_strand_id
1 'polypeptide(L)' 'MCGFDFKDKYGELGEGFAECHHTIPVSELKDNQKTTLSDLSILCANCHRMIHRSKPMLSVSALKNQLKP' A
#
# COMPACT_ATOMS: atom_id res chain seq x y z
N MET A 1 9.55 1.41 -1.62
CA MET A 1 8.53 0.62 -2.35
C MET A 1 9.02 0.43 -3.80
N CYS A 2 8.16 0.12 -4.79
CA CYS A 2 8.55 -0.17 -6.18
C CYS A 2 9.14 1.00 -7.00
N GLY A 3 9.21 2.21 -6.43
CA GLY A 3 9.79 3.37 -7.10
C GLY A 3 8.90 4.01 -8.17
N PHE A 4 7.68 3.50 -8.40
CA PHE A 4 6.73 4.14 -9.30
C PHE A 4 6.26 5.48 -8.71
N ASP A 5 6.49 6.56 -9.46
CA ASP A 5 6.02 7.90 -9.16
C ASP A 5 4.94 8.30 -10.18
N PHE A 6 3.79 8.78 -9.68
CA PHE A 6 2.67 9.17 -10.54
C PHE A 6 2.91 10.50 -11.23
N LYS A 7 3.63 11.45 -10.62
CA LYS A 7 3.97 12.73 -11.25
C LYS A 7 4.93 12.50 -12.42
N ASP A 8 5.93 11.64 -12.25
CA ASP A 8 6.86 11.28 -13.33
C ASP A 8 6.15 10.63 -14.52
N LYS A 9 5.07 9.86 -14.28
CA LYS A 9 4.33 9.15 -15.33
C LYS A 9 3.18 9.96 -15.95
N TYR A 10 2.48 10.78 -15.16
CA TYR A 10 1.23 11.44 -15.53
C TYR A 10 1.28 12.97 -15.44
N GLY A 11 2.42 13.57 -15.07
CA GLY A 11 2.56 15.01 -14.89
C GLY A 11 1.75 15.52 -13.70
N GLU A 12 1.21 16.74 -13.81
CA GLU A 12 0.44 17.40 -12.74
C GLU A 12 -0.73 16.56 -12.24
N LEU A 13 -1.36 15.76 -13.11
CA LEU A 13 -2.44 14.86 -12.73
C LEU A 13 -2.03 13.84 -11.66
N GLY A 14 -0.77 13.42 -11.67
CA GLY A 14 -0.22 12.45 -10.73
C GLY A 14 0.39 13.05 -9.47
N GLU A 15 0.46 14.38 -9.36
CA GLU A 15 1.12 15.05 -8.25
C GLU A 15 0.40 14.78 -6.92
N GLY A 16 1.16 14.26 -5.95
CA GLY A 16 0.64 13.92 -4.63
C GLY A 16 -0.26 12.68 -4.57
N PHE A 17 -0.47 11.98 -5.69
CA PHE A 17 -1.31 10.79 -5.71
C PHE A 17 -0.62 9.58 -5.07
N ALA A 18 -1.25 9.02 -4.04
CA ALA A 18 -0.87 7.75 -3.43
C ALA A 18 -2.07 7.11 -2.71
N GLU A 19 -1.99 5.82 -2.41
CA GLU A 19 -3.03 5.10 -1.69
C GLU A 19 -2.57 4.75 -0.28
N CYS A 20 -3.41 5.07 0.71
CA CYS A 20 -3.22 4.65 2.08
C CYS A 20 -3.70 3.20 2.26
N HIS A 21 -2.91 2.40 2.97
CA HIS A 21 -3.14 0.98 3.18
C HIS A 21 -3.00 0.64 4.67
N HIS A 22 -3.98 -0.07 5.24
CA HIS A 22 -3.86 -0.61 6.60
C HIS A 22 -2.97 -1.85 6.59
N THR A 23 -1.96 -1.89 7.46
CA THR A 23 -1.03 -3.02 7.57
C THR A 23 -1.66 -4.25 8.23
N ILE A 24 -2.73 -4.03 8.99
CA ILE A 24 -3.65 -5.06 9.51
C ILE A 24 -4.95 -4.94 8.72
N PRO A 25 -5.52 -6.05 8.19
CA PRO A 25 -6.79 -5.98 7.49
C PRO A 25 -7.88 -5.35 8.35
N VAL A 26 -8.65 -4.41 7.79
CA VAL A 26 -9.72 -3.72 8.54
C VAL A 26 -10.73 -4.71 9.14
N SER A 27 -11.00 -5.82 8.45
CA SER A 27 -11.87 -6.90 8.94
C SER A 27 -11.34 -7.65 10.16
N GLU A 28 -10.05 -7.49 10.50
CA GLU A 28 -9.40 -8.13 11.66
C GLU A 28 -9.17 -7.14 12.81
N LEU A 29 -9.53 -5.87 12.63
CA LEU A 29 -9.46 -4.87 13.70
C LEU A 29 -10.52 -5.16 14.77
N LYS A 30 -10.18 -4.90 16.03
CA LYS A 30 -11.14 -4.99 17.13
C LYS A 30 -12.10 -3.80 17.08
N ASP A 31 -13.29 -3.99 17.62
CA ASP A 31 -14.25 -2.90 17.80
C ASP A 31 -13.61 -1.74 18.57
N ASN A 32 -13.78 -0.52 18.05
CA ASN A 32 -13.20 0.71 18.58
C ASN A 32 -11.67 0.76 18.63
N GLN A 33 -10.97 -0.14 17.93
CA GLN A 33 -9.52 -0.04 17.78
C GLN A 33 -9.17 1.25 17.03
N LYS A 34 -8.33 2.09 17.65
CA LYS A 34 -7.86 3.32 17.02
C LYS A 34 -6.72 3.00 16.04
N THR A 35 -6.87 3.45 14.80
CA THR A 35 -5.80 3.46 13.81
C THR A 35 -4.78 4.54 14.16
N THR A 36 -3.51 4.16 14.16
CA THR A 36 -2.35 5.05 14.30
C THR A 36 -1.60 5.15 12.98
N LEU A 37 -0.70 6.12 12.84
CA LEU A 37 0.13 6.24 11.63
C LEU A 37 1.01 5.00 11.38
N SER A 38 1.43 4.29 12.44
CA SER A 38 2.18 3.03 12.32
C SER A 38 1.34 1.86 11.81
N ASP A 39 0.01 1.94 11.86
CA ASP A 39 -0.90 0.94 11.29
C ASP A 39 -1.15 1.16 9.80
N LEU A 40 -0.56 2.23 9.24
CA LEU A 40 -0.76 2.65 7.86
C LEU A 40 0.54 2.56 7.06
N SER A 41 0.38 2.40 5.76
CA SER A 41 1.46 2.45 4.78
C SER A 41 0.97 3.17 3.53
N ILE A 42 1.88 3.83 2.84
CA ILE A 42 1.59 4.55 1.59
C ILE A 42 2.14 3.76 0.42
N LEU A 43 1.27 3.43 -0.53
CA LEU A 43 1.57 2.58 -1.68
C LEU A 43 1.07 3.24 -2.97
N CYS A 44 1.67 2.89 -4.11
CA CYS A 44 1.06 3.18 -5.40
C CYS A 44 -0.12 2.22 -5.66
N ALA A 45 -1.04 2.61 -6.54
CA ALA A 45 -2.22 1.79 -6.88
C ALA A 45 -1.86 0.35 -7.29
N ASN A 46 -0.83 0.19 -8.12
CA ASN A 46 -0.39 -1.13 -8.57
C ASN A 46 0.10 -2.01 -7.41
N CYS A 47 0.94 -1.46 -6.53
CA CYS A 47 1.40 -2.19 -5.36
C CYS A 47 0.27 -2.54 -4.40
N HIS A 48 -0.65 -1.60 -4.16
CA HIS A 48 -1.78 -1.84 -3.28
C HIS A 48 -2.66 -2.97 -3.83
N ARG A 49 -2.93 -2.99 -5.14
CA ARG A 49 -3.60 -4.12 -5.80
C ARG A 49 -2.82 -5.42 -5.64
N MET A 50 -1.49 -5.42 -5.80
CA MET A 50 -0.67 -6.64 -5.69
C MET A 50 -0.64 -7.22 -4.27
N ILE A 51 -0.64 -6.38 -3.22
CA ILE A 51 -0.73 -6.87 -1.83
C ILE A 51 -1.99 -7.72 -1.61
N HIS A 52 -3.13 -7.27 -2.16
CA HIS A 52 -4.43 -7.94 -2.02
C HIS A 52 -4.64 -9.11 -2.97
N ARG A 53 -3.68 -9.44 -3.83
CA ARG A 53 -3.75 -10.62 -4.71
C ARG A 53 -3.46 -11.93 -3.99
N SER A 54 -2.95 -11.88 -2.76
CA SER A 54 -2.82 -13.04 -1.87
C SER A 54 -3.86 -13.02 -0.75
N LYS A 55 -4.14 -14.19 -0.18
CA LYS A 55 -4.95 -14.32 1.04
C LYS A 55 -4.27 -15.31 2.01
N PRO A 56 -3.85 -14.87 3.21
CA PRO A 56 -3.88 -13.49 3.72
C PRO A 56 -3.04 -12.54 2.84
N MET A 57 -3.35 -11.23 2.90
CA MET A 57 -2.64 -10.22 2.12
C MET A 57 -1.14 -10.22 2.47
N LEU A 58 -0.28 -9.89 1.50
CA LEU A 58 1.16 -9.79 1.77
C LEU A 58 1.45 -8.61 2.71
N SER A 59 2.47 -8.73 3.56
CA SER A 59 3.04 -7.55 4.19
C SER A 59 3.74 -6.67 3.14
N VAL A 60 3.87 -5.37 3.43
CA VAL A 60 4.58 -4.43 2.54
C VAL A 60 6.03 -4.88 2.28
N SER A 61 6.71 -5.42 3.30
CA SER A 61 8.06 -5.96 3.16
C SER A 61 8.10 -7.23 2.30
N ALA A 62 7.13 -8.13 2.47
CA ALA A 62 7.04 -9.35 1.66
C ALA A 62 6.81 -9.03 0.17
N LEU A 63 5.91 -8.08 -0.14
CA LEU A 63 5.73 -7.64 -1.52
C LEU A 63 7.00 -7.00 -2.07
N LYS A 64 7.67 -6.13 -1.30
CA LYS A 64 8.91 -5.47 -1.72
C LYS A 64 9.99 -6.49 -2.12
N ASN A 65 10.11 -7.59 -1.39
CA ASN A 65 11.08 -8.66 -1.68
C ASN A 65 10.75 -9.50 -2.92
N GLN A 66 9.53 -9.41 -3.44
CA GLN A 66 9.11 -10.11 -4.67
C GLN A 66 9.24 -9.24 -5.92
N LEU A 67 9.50 -7.93 -5.76
CA LEU A 67 9.68 -7.04 -6.90
C LEU A 67 10.95 -7.44 -7.65
N LYS A 68 10.81 -7.56 -8.97
CA LYS A 68 11.94 -7.77 -9.88
C LYS A 68 12.52 -6.40 -10.27
N PRO A 69 13.84 -6.34 -10.53
CA PRO A 69 14.48 -5.14 -11.07
C PRO A 69 13.89 -4.74 -12.42
#